data_AF-A0A971CRY7-F1
#
_entry.id   AF-A0A971CRY7-F1
#
_cell.length_a   1.000
_cell.length_b   1.000
_cell.length_c   1.000
_cell.angle_alpha   90.00
_cell.angle_beta   90.00
_cell.angle_gamma   90.00
#
_symmetry.space_group_name_H-M   'P 1'
#
loop_
_entity.id
_entity.type
_entity.pdbx_description
1 polymer ?
#
loop_
_entity_poly.entity_id
_entity_poly.type
_entity_poly.pdbx_seq_one_letter_code
_entity_poly.pdbx_strand_id
1 'polypeptide(L)'
;LTEMVTLPEPQSVGALAEEIKGKLGLPTVKLIGDPELSVRRVGVQVGFSGAYLHFPILTGGEIDLLLCGEAHEWEACEYVRDATYQGRPIAMLSLGHAGSEDAGMWYLAEWLKEKMPGLNAVHIPVEHLYSYL
;
A
#
# COMPACT_ATOMS: atom_id res chain seq x y z
N LEU A 1 10.04 1.43 -10.86
CA LEU A 1 10.57 1.20 -9.50
C LEU A 1 9.41 0.66 -8.70
N THR A 2 9.32 -0.65 -8.59
CA THR A 2 8.40 -1.32 -7.68
C THR A 2 9.27 -1.86 -6.57
N GLU A 3 9.06 -1.41 -5.36
CA GLU A 3 9.71 -2.00 -4.19
C GLU A 3 8.92 -3.24 -3.80
N MET A 4 9.60 -4.38 -3.71
CA MET A 4 9.02 -5.62 -3.20
C MET A 4 9.61 -5.90 -1.82
N VAL A 5 8.73 -6.12 -0.86
CA VAL A 5 9.09 -6.45 0.51
C VAL A 5 8.68 -7.90 0.79
N THR A 6 9.59 -8.68 1.36
CA THR A 6 9.29 -10.04 1.83
C THR A 6 9.14 -10.01 3.35
N LEU A 7 7.97 -10.39 3.84
CA LEU A 7 7.72 -10.53 5.27
C LEU A 7 8.56 -11.67 5.86
N PRO A 8 9.01 -11.54 7.13
CA PRO A 8 9.79 -12.60 7.78
C PRO A 8 8.99 -13.91 7.86
N GLU A 9 7.71 -13.81 8.24
CA GLU A 9 6.75 -14.91 8.27
C GLU A 9 5.47 -14.53 7.51
N PRO A 10 4.78 -15.49 6.88
CA PRO A 10 3.46 -15.25 6.30
C PRO A 10 2.42 -14.84 7.35
N GLN A 11 1.52 -13.96 6.97
CA GLN A 11 0.39 -13.53 7.81
C GLN A 11 -0.86 -13.30 6.96
N SER A 12 -2.05 -13.32 7.58
CA SER A 12 -3.28 -13.02 6.84
C SER A 12 -3.31 -11.56 6.41
N VAL A 13 -3.92 -11.27 5.25
CA VAL A 13 -4.04 -9.89 4.76
C VAL A 13 -4.81 -9.02 5.74
N GLY A 14 -5.84 -9.58 6.41
CA GLY A 14 -6.60 -8.86 7.44
C GLY A 14 -5.73 -8.42 8.62
N ALA A 15 -4.87 -9.32 9.13
CA ALA A 15 -3.95 -8.99 10.22
C ALA A 15 -2.94 -7.91 9.81
N LEU A 16 -2.37 -8.05 8.60
CA LEU A 16 -1.43 -7.08 8.05
C LEU A 16 -2.10 -5.72 7.80
N ALA A 17 -3.35 -5.70 7.35
CA ALA A 17 -4.12 -4.48 7.15
C ALA A 17 -4.33 -3.71 8.46
N GLU A 18 -4.67 -4.40 9.56
CA GLU A 18 -4.78 -3.80 10.89
C GLU A 18 -3.42 -3.27 11.40
N GLU A 19 -2.34 -4.02 11.17
CA GLU A 19 -0.98 -3.59 11.53
C GLU A 19 -0.59 -2.29 10.78
N ILE A 20 -0.79 -2.26 9.45
CA ILE A 20 -0.49 -1.10 8.61
C ILE A 20 -1.36 0.09 9.02
N LYS A 21 -2.67 -0.12 9.22
CA LYS A 21 -3.61 0.92 9.65
C LYS A 21 -3.16 1.54 10.97
N GLY A 22 -2.76 0.72 11.95
CA GLY A 22 -2.25 1.19 13.24
C GLY A 22 -0.92 1.94 13.13
N LYS A 23 0.04 1.42 12.36
CA LYS A 23 1.36 2.04 12.17
C LYS A 23 1.31 3.39 11.45
N LEU A 24 0.41 3.52 10.48
CA LEU A 24 0.25 4.72 9.68
C LEU A 24 -0.83 5.68 10.21
N GLY A 25 -1.51 5.34 11.31
CA GLY A 25 -2.58 6.16 11.87
C GLY A 25 -3.75 6.38 10.89
N LEU A 26 -4.02 5.39 10.03
CA LEU A 26 -5.07 5.49 9.03
C LEU A 26 -6.44 5.21 9.67
N PRO A 27 -7.49 5.97 9.34
CA PRO A 27 -8.83 5.71 9.84
C PRO A 27 -9.44 4.42 9.27
N THR A 28 -9.08 4.07 8.03
CA THR A 28 -9.51 2.85 7.36
C THR A 28 -8.57 2.50 6.21
N VAL A 29 -8.73 1.29 5.69
CA VAL A 29 -8.08 0.77 4.49
C VAL A 29 -9.09 -0.05 3.69
N LYS A 30 -8.92 -0.14 2.37
CA LYS A 30 -9.82 -0.90 1.49
C LYS A 30 -9.11 -2.15 0.99
N LEU A 31 -9.64 -3.32 1.34
CA LEU A 31 -9.15 -4.61 0.87
C LEU A 31 -9.91 -5.07 -0.38
N ILE A 32 -9.17 -5.54 -1.37
CA ILE A 32 -9.66 -6.35 -2.48
C ILE A 32 -9.01 -7.73 -2.38
N GLY A 33 -9.82 -8.78 -2.25
CA GLY A 33 -9.37 -10.15 -2.02
C GLY A 33 -9.90 -10.72 -0.71
N ASP A 34 -9.40 -11.90 -0.34
CA ASP A 34 -9.79 -12.63 0.88
C ASP A 34 -8.97 -12.13 2.10
N PRO A 35 -9.59 -11.64 3.19
CA PRO A 35 -8.87 -11.23 4.40
C PRO A 35 -8.07 -12.36 5.05
N GLU A 36 -8.44 -13.62 4.84
CA GLU A 36 -7.75 -14.79 5.39
C GLU A 36 -6.61 -15.28 4.48
N LEU A 37 -6.42 -14.68 3.30
CA LEU A 37 -5.32 -15.02 2.41
C LEU A 37 -3.98 -14.84 3.13
N SER A 38 -3.18 -15.91 3.21
CA SER A 38 -1.84 -15.83 3.77
C SER A 38 -0.89 -15.21 2.75
N VAL A 39 -0.25 -14.10 3.11
CA VAL A 39 0.64 -13.33 2.22
C VAL A 39 2.04 -13.19 2.82
N ARG A 40 3.04 -13.15 1.95
CA ARG A 40 4.44 -12.96 2.34
C ARG A 40 5.17 -11.97 1.44
N ARG A 41 4.93 -12.02 0.14
CA ARG A 41 5.59 -11.17 -0.86
C ARG A 41 4.68 -9.99 -1.17
N VAL A 42 5.10 -8.80 -0.79
CA VAL A 42 4.29 -7.59 -0.86
C VAL A 42 4.90 -6.63 -1.87
N GLY A 43 4.16 -6.34 -2.94
CA GLY A 43 4.48 -5.23 -3.83
C GLY A 43 4.03 -3.92 -3.20
N VAL A 44 4.87 -2.89 -3.24
CA VAL A 44 4.56 -1.57 -2.68
C VAL A 44 4.54 -0.54 -3.79
N GLN A 45 3.40 0.14 -3.94
CA GLN A 45 3.23 1.20 -4.93
C GLN A 45 2.29 2.31 -4.43
N VAL A 46 2.86 3.24 -3.66
CA VAL A 46 2.13 4.33 -3.00
C VAL A 46 1.56 5.37 -3.98
N GLY A 47 0.65 6.20 -3.49
CA GLY A 47 -0.03 7.22 -4.28
C GLY A 47 -0.97 6.63 -5.34
N PHE A 48 -1.08 7.32 -6.48
CA PHE A 48 -1.77 6.81 -7.67
C PHE A 48 -0.78 6.56 -8.80
N SER A 49 -0.51 5.27 -9.04
CA SER A 49 0.38 4.84 -10.13
C SER A 49 -0.39 4.36 -11.38
N GLY A 50 -1.70 4.14 -11.24
CA GLY A 50 -2.59 3.66 -12.29
C GLY A 50 -2.37 2.20 -12.68
N ALA A 51 -3.30 1.67 -13.49
CA ALA A 51 -3.24 0.31 -14.02
C ALA A 51 -1.91 -0.03 -14.70
N TYR A 52 -1.28 0.94 -15.38
CA TYR A 52 -0.02 0.77 -16.08
C TYR A 52 1.10 0.20 -15.19
N LEU A 53 1.14 0.59 -13.92
CA LEU A 53 2.14 0.10 -12.97
C LEU A 53 1.61 -1.02 -12.07
N HIS A 54 0.30 -1.03 -11.75
CA HIS A 54 -0.28 -2.12 -10.97
C HIS A 54 -0.27 -3.46 -11.72
N PHE A 55 -0.63 -3.48 -13.00
CA PHE A 55 -0.77 -4.72 -13.77
C PHE A 55 0.52 -5.52 -13.86
N PRO A 56 1.67 -4.96 -14.29
CA PRO A 56 2.91 -5.73 -14.37
C PRO A 56 3.29 -6.42 -13.05
N ILE A 57 3.03 -5.76 -11.92
CA ILE A 57 3.29 -6.31 -10.58
C ILE A 57 2.33 -7.47 -10.29
N LEU A 58 1.03 -7.24 -10.48
CA LEU A 58 -0.03 -8.22 -10.22
C LEU A 58 0.02 -9.44 -11.16
N THR A 59 0.53 -9.27 -12.38
CA THR A 59 0.66 -10.35 -13.38
C THR A 59 2.01 -11.04 -13.34
N GLY A 60 3.03 -10.44 -12.71
CA GLY A 60 4.39 -10.97 -12.67
C GLY A 60 4.54 -12.28 -11.88
N GLY A 61 3.57 -12.62 -11.02
CA GLY A 61 3.58 -13.85 -10.21
C GLY A 61 4.53 -13.82 -9.01
N GLU A 62 5.12 -12.66 -8.74
CA GLU A 62 6.14 -12.49 -7.70
C GLU A 62 5.56 -12.03 -6.36
N ILE A 63 4.30 -11.60 -6.31
CA ILE A 63 3.66 -11.06 -5.10
C ILE A 63 2.37 -11.81 -4.75
N ASP A 64 2.01 -11.73 -3.47
CA ASP A 64 0.77 -12.25 -2.91
C ASP A 64 -0.17 -11.09 -2.49
N LEU A 65 0.40 -9.89 -2.29
CA LEU A 65 -0.31 -8.65 -1.93
C LEU A 65 0.29 -7.44 -2.65
N LEU A 66 -0.56 -6.55 -3.18
CA LEU A 66 -0.17 -5.19 -3.62
C LEU A 66 -0.68 -4.14 -2.63
N LEU A 67 0.23 -3.38 -2.02
CA LEU A 67 -0.10 -2.15 -1.30
C LEU A 67 -0.11 -0.98 -2.28
N CYS A 68 -1.19 -0.18 -2.26
CA CYS A 68 -1.29 1.03 -3.07
C CYS A 68 -1.93 2.19 -2.31
N GLY A 69 -1.78 3.41 -2.82
CA GLY A 69 -2.60 4.54 -2.35
C GLY A 69 -4.01 4.42 -2.89
N GLU A 70 -4.16 4.51 -4.22
CA GLU A 70 -5.44 4.53 -4.92
C GLU A 70 -5.44 3.66 -6.18
N ALA A 71 -6.62 3.19 -6.55
CA ALA A 71 -6.87 2.51 -7.81
C ALA A 71 -8.29 2.77 -8.28
N HIS A 72 -8.51 2.76 -9.60
CA HIS A 72 -9.86 2.67 -10.14
C HIS A 72 -10.40 1.26 -9.91
N GLU A 73 -11.62 1.17 -9.42
CA GLU A 73 -12.28 -0.10 -9.13
C GLU A 73 -12.34 -1.02 -10.37
N TRP A 74 -12.59 -0.44 -11.55
CA TRP A 74 -12.76 -1.19 -12.80
C TRP A 74 -11.44 -1.63 -13.47
N GLU A 75 -10.27 -1.33 -12.88
CA GLU A 75 -8.95 -1.65 -13.44
C GLU A 75 -8.29 -2.83 -12.70
N ALA A 76 -7.31 -2.54 -11.83
CA ALA A 76 -6.51 -3.55 -11.13
C ALA A 76 -7.34 -4.33 -10.09
N CYS A 77 -8.37 -3.71 -9.52
CA CYS A 77 -9.21 -4.37 -8.52
C CYS A 77 -10.04 -5.51 -9.14
N GLU A 78 -10.60 -5.33 -10.34
CA GLU A 78 -11.29 -6.41 -11.05
C GLU A 78 -10.33 -7.53 -11.45
N TYR A 79 -9.08 -7.23 -11.83
CA TYR A 79 -8.09 -8.28 -12.05
C TYR A 79 -7.82 -9.13 -10.81
N VAL A 80 -7.72 -8.50 -9.64
CA VAL A 80 -7.54 -9.23 -8.36
C VAL A 80 -8.74 -10.15 -8.09
N ARG A 81 -9.96 -9.67 -8.35
CA ARG A 81 -11.19 -10.48 -8.26
C ARG A 81 -11.15 -11.65 -9.24
N ASP A 82 -10.82 -11.41 -10.50
CA ASP A 82 -10.75 -12.43 -11.55
C ASP A 82 -9.65 -13.47 -11.28
N ALA A 83 -8.48 -13.03 -10.80
CA ALA A 83 -7.40 -13.92 -10.42
C ALA A 83 -7.83 -14.89 -9.31
N THR A 84 -8.61 -14.38 -8.34
CA THR A 84 -9.21 -15.21 -7.29
C THR A 84 -10.17 -16.25 -7.87
N TYR A 85 -11.07 -15.87 -8.79
CA TYR A 85 -11.96 -16.82 -9.47
C TYR A 85 -11.23 -17.87 -10.32
N GLN A 86 -10.04 -17.53 -10.81
CA GLN A 86 -9.17 -18.46 -11.55
C GLN A 86 -8.33 -19.38 -10.65
N GLY A 87 -8.51 -19.34 -9.33
CA GLY A 87 -7.73 -20.14 -8.38
C GLY A 87 -6.30 -19.64 -8.19
N ARG A 88 -6.03 -18.38 -8.53
CA ARG A 88 -4.74 -17.70 -8.34
C ARG A 88 -4.93 -16.52 -7.38
N PRO A 89 -5.26 -16.76 -6.11
CA PRO A 89 -5.59 -15.70 -5.18
C PRO A 89 -4.39 -14.75 -5.01
N ILE A 90 -4.67 -13.47 -5.13
CA ILE A 90 -3.80 -12.34 -4.84
C ILE A 90 -4.68 -11.31 -4.13
N ALA A 91 -4.09 -10.45 -3.31
CA ALA A 91 -4.82 -9.37 -2.65
C ALA A 91 -4.27 -8.00 -3.04
N MET A 92 -5.08 -6.97 -2.82
CA MET A 92 -4.68 -5.58 -2.97
C MET A 92 -5.27 -4.76 -1.82
N LEU A 93 -4.45 -3.90 -1.21
CA LEU A 93 -4.83 -3.02 -0.11
C LEU A 93 -4.62 -1.56 -0.52
N SER A 94 -5.70 -0.78 -0.53
CA SER A 94 -5.67 0.66 -0.79
C SER A 94 -5.65 1.43 0.53
N LEU A 95 -4.58 2.22 0.71
CA LEU A 95 -4.27 2.98 1.92
C LEU A 95 -4.74 4.45 1.85
N GLY A 96 -5.23 4.88 0.67
CA GLY A 96 -5.47 6.28 0.34
C GLY A 96 -4.20 6.99 -0.13
N HIS A 97 -4.34 7.99 -1.01
CA HIS A 97 -3.20 8.67 -1.65
C HIS A 97 -2.21 9.23 -0.62
N ALA A 98 -2.66 10.24 0.15
CA ALA A 98 -1.84 10.88 1.17
C ALA A 98 -1.44 9.89 2.27
N GLY A 99 -2.35 9.01 2.70
CA GLY A 99 -2.07 8.00 3.73
C GLY A 99 -0.92 7.06 3.38
N SER A 100 -0.71 6.80 2.08
CA SER A 100 0.41 6.00 1.59
C SER A 100 1.73 6.77 1.41
N GLU A 101 1.69 8.10 1.30
CA GLU A 101 2.86 8.93 0.93
C GLU A 101 3.38 9.83 2.07
N ASP A 102 2.55 10.19 3.04
CA ASP A 102 2.90 11.16 4.10
C ASP A 102 4.09 10.70 4.96
N ALA A 103 4.19 9.40 5.25
CA ALA A 103 5.32 8.82 5.96
C ALA A 103 6.66 9.03 5.22
N GLY A 104 6.63 9.06 3.89
CA GLY A 104 7.80 9.38 3.06
C GLY A 104 8.22 10.85 3.20
N MET A 105 7.25 11.75 3.35
CA MET A 105 7.52 13.18 3.59
C MET A 105 8.08 13.44 4.99
N TRP A 106 7.60 12.72 6.00
CA TRP A 106 8.21 12.71 7.34
C TRP A 106 9.67 12.24 7.28
N TYR A 107 9.92 11.09 6.63
CA TYR A 107 11.27 10.55 6.49
C TYR A 107 12.20 11.52 5.75
N LEU A 108 11.72 12.16 4.67
CA LEU A 108 12.48 13.13 3.92
C LEU A 108 12.91 14.33 4.80
N ALA A 109 12.03 14.82 5.66
CA ALA A 109 12.36 15.92 6.58
C ALA A 109 13.47 15.52 7.57
N GLU A 110 13.39 14.32 8.16
CA GLU A 110 14.44 13.81 9.06
C GLU A 110 15.76 13.57 8.33
N TRP A 111 15.70 12.99 7.13
CA TRP A 111 16.87 12.79 6.28
C TRP A 111 17.55 14.11 5.91
N LEU A 112 16.77 15.15 5.58
CA LEU A 112 17.29 16.48 5.27
C LEU A 112 17.97 17.13 6.48
N LYS A 113 17.39 17.01 7.69
CA LYS A 113 18.03 17.52 8.92
C LYS A 113 19.37 16.84 9.18
N GLU A 114 19.46 15.53 8.94
CA GLU A 114 20.70 14.77 9.11
C GLU A 114 21.77 15.19 8.10
N LYS A 115 21.39 15.35 6.82
CA LYS A 115 22.35 15.69 5.75
C LYS A 115 22.68 17.18 5.66
N MET A 116 21.80 18.04 6.15
CA MET A 116 21.94 19.51 6.09
C MET A 116 21.58 20.12 7.46
N PRO A 117 22.46 20.06 8.47
CA PRO A 117 22.15 20.48 9.84
C PRO A 117 21.72 21.95 10.03
N GLY A 118 21.93 22.81 9.03
CA GLY A 118 21.47 24.21 9.03
C GLY A 118 20.13 24.45 8.33
N LEU A 119 19.56 23.44 7.68
CA LEU A 119 18.28 23.53 7.00
C LEU A 119 17.14 23.27 7.98
N ASN A 120 16.23 24.24 8.13
CA ASN A 120 15.00 24.04 8.90
C ASN A 120 13.96 23.26 8.08
N ALA A 121 14.14 21.95 7.96
CA ALA A 121 13.17 21.05 7.35
C ALA A 121 12.16 20.59 8.42
N VAL A 122 10.86 20.77 8.18
CA VAL A 122 9.80 20.35 9.09
C VAL A 122 8.71 19.66 8.28
N HIS A 123 8.31 18.47 8.72
CA HIS A 123 7.13 17.79 8.18
C HIS A 123 5.88 18.35 8.88
N ILE A 124 4.88 18.69 8.07
CA ILE A 124 3.57 19.13 8.54
C ILE A 124 2.59 18.05 8.04
N PRO A 125 1.99 17.25 8.94
CA PRO A 125 1.10 16.17 8.53
C PRO A 125 -0.15 16.73 7.85
N VAL A 126 -0.62 16.03 6.82
CA VAL A 126 -1.86 16.35 6.12
C VAL A 126 -3.02 15.59 6.75
N GLU A 127 -4.12 16.28 7.03
CA GLU A 127 -5.35 15.64 7.51
C GLU A 127 -5.96 14.73 6.44
N HIS A 128 -6.67 13.69 6.88
CA HIS A 128 -7.33 12.75 5.99
C HIS A 128 -8.43 13.46 5.17
N LEU A 129 -8.39 13.31 3.85
CA LEU A 129 -9.35 13.94 2.93
C LEU A 129 -10.80 13.48 3.17
N TYR A 130 -10.97 12.21 3.54
CA TYR A 130 -12.29 11.59 3.65
C TYR A 130 -12.75 11.50 5.11
N SER A 131 -14.04 11.81 5.32
CA SER A 131 -14.77 11.36 6.51
C SER A 131 -15.38 9.99 6.22
N TYR A 132 -15.12 9.01 7.09
CA TYR A 132 -15.66 7.67 6.98
C TYR A 132 -16.91 7.57 7.87
N LEU A 133 -18.02 7.08 7.30
CA LEU A 133 -19.34 6.99 7.94
C LEU A 133 -19.65 5.57 8.40
#